data_AF-A0A420P3B4-F1
#
_entry.id   AF-A0A420P3B4-F1
#
_cell.length_a   1.000
_cell.length_b   1.000
_cell.length_c   1.000
_cell.angle_alpha   90.00
_cell.angle_beta   90.00
_cell.angle_gamma   90.00
#
_symmetry.space_group_name_H-M   'P 1'
#
loop_
_entity.id
_entity.type
_entity.pdbx_description
1 polymer ?
#
loop_
_entity_poly.entity_id
_entity_poly.type
_entity_poly.pdbx_seq_one_letter_code
_entity_poly.pdbx_strand_id
1 'polypeptide(L)'
;MPRHSSSVDGAELFYHYYTPEGRPAPLAGESASAAKSLTLVLLHQWPLTSRMYDSIILGLCETHGYNVIAPDRRGFGKSEWSGPRSTAPIGYKELGQDLSGLLEKIQPGPFVFVASSMSTGEALLAYLDSPYVQENCQGMLWISTSLPYPTASPENPKASPQSAWDETLQGIRQDRPNFVGNAFRGPLGVGTSGSVSDKQIAFFEKTFYEADPVAVERCLKVWTRENLFGEVTRFGQIFNKPFLLIHGGGDGGVPAEVSAELVQKSVPGAKLIIYDEGGHVLVLAYADRLVDDIRKYDYRRAKYEDPTVIRNWFRLVENTIAKYGIRSDEIYNFDEAGFLMDMIASGMVVTGSGRQGRPNSVHPGNREWITVIQAINAEGQAIPPFIIGPGQYHLATWYRERNLPGNWAIATSENGWTDNKIGLEWLKHFDRCANKGSKNRYRLLIFDGHESHHSVDFERYCKANKIITLCMPPHSSHLLQPLDVGCFSVLKQAYGREIEHLIRCSITHVSKTEFFPAFYAAFQATMTEENIGATFRGAGLVPLDPENVLSKLEDCKHCPSILDPVSDQD
;
A
#
# COMPACT_ATOMS: atom_id res chain seq x y z
N MET A 1 -8.01 -28.31 0.84
CA MET A 1 -8.03 -27.02 1.57
C MET A 1 -6.78 -26.98 2.44
N PRO A 2 -5.97 -25.91 2.41
CA PRO A 2 -4.69 -25.86 3.12
C PRO A 2 -4.89 -26.04 4.62
N ARG A 3 -4.10 -26.93 5.23
CA ARG A 3 -4.13 -27.20 6.67
C ARG A 3 -2.73 -27.38 7.26
N HIS A 4 -2.61 -27.03 8.53
CA HIS A 4 -1.42 -27.23 9.34
C HIS A 4 -1.82 -27.91 10.66
N SER A 5 -1.18 -29.04 10.97
CA SER A 5 -1.29 -29.68 12.27
C SER A 5 -0.58 -28.82 13.32
N SER A 6 -1.33 -28.22 14.23
CA SER A 6 -0.81 -27.46 15.37
C SER A 6 0.24 -28.26 16.13
N SER A 7 1.37 -27.65 16.46
CA SER A 7 2.42 -28.25 17.30
C SER A 7 1.98 -28.43 18.76
N VAL A 8 0.99 -27.67 19.23
CA VAL A 8 0.48 -27.67 20.60
C VAL A 8 -0.17 -29.00 20.95
N ASP A 9 -1.11 -29.46 20.13
CA ASP A 9 -1.95 -30.62 20.42
C ASP A 9 -2.31 -31.45 19.18
N GLY A 10 -1.88 -31.04 17.98
CA GLY A 10 -2.19 -31.72 16.72
C GLY A 10 -3.55 -31.36 16.13
N ALA A 11 -4.19 -30.27 16.57
CA ALA A 11 -5.40 -29.78 15.92
C ALA A 11 -5.10 -29.41 14.46
N GLU A 12 -6.01 -29.76 13.54
CA GLU A 12 -5.90 -29.36 12.14
C GLU A 12 -6.43 -27.94 11.93
N LEU A 13 -5.52 -27.02 11.65
CA LEU A 13 -5.80 -25.60 11.49
C LEU A 13 -5.82 -25.21 10.01
N PHE A 14 -6.89 -24.58 9.57
CA PHE A 14 -7.10 -24.14 8.21
C PHE A 14 -6.52 -22.73 7.97
N TYR A 15 -6.07 -22.49 6.75
CA TYR A 15 -5.66 -21.16 6.32
C TYR A 15 -5.90 -20.96 4.82
N HIS A 16 -6.02 -19.70 4.43
CA HIS A 16 -5.90 -19.27 3.05
C HIS A 16 -4.49 -18.72 2.79
N TYR A 17 -3.98 -18.99 1.58
CA TYR A 17 -2.78 -18.34 1.05
C TYR A 17 -3.06 -17.90 -0.39
N TYR A 18 -3.18 -16.59 -0.58
CA TYR A 18 -3.38 -15.94 -1.87
C TYR A 18 -2.05 -15.39 -2.39
N THR A 19 -1.82 -15.57 -3.68
CA THR A 19 -0.69 -15.02 -4.43
C THR A 19 -1.23 -14.38 -5.70
N PRO A 20 -0.80 -13.16 -6.08
CA PRO A 20 -1.34 -12.45 -7.23
C PRO A 20 -1.11 -13.22 -8.54
N GLU A 21 -2.08 -13.18 -9.44
CA GLU A 21 -1.95 -13.79 -10.76
C GLU A 21 -1.01 -12.95 -11.65
N GLY A 22 0.09 -13.55 -12.15
CA GLY A 22 0.97 -12.88 -13.12
C GLY A 22 2.48 -12.83 -12.83
N ARG A 23 3.03 -13.56 -11.85
CA ARG A 23 4.48 -13.82 -11.82
C ARG A 23 4.82 -15.07 -12.64
N PRO A 24 5.64 -15.00 -13.71
CA PRO A 24 6.09 -16.21 -14.37
C PRO A 24 6.87 -17.09 -13.38
N ALA A 25 6.74 -18.41 -13.51
CA ALA A 25 7.58 -19.35 -12.78
C ALA A 25 9.05 -19.09 -13.15
N PRO A 26 9.99 -19.11 -12.19
CA PRO A 26 11.41 -19.04 -12.51
C PRO A 26 11.75 -20.15 -13.50
N LEU A 27 12.49 -19.83 -14.56
CA LEU A 27 12.92 -20.84 -15.52
C LEU A 27 13.85 -21.84 -14.81
N ALA A 28 13.76 -23.12 -15.18
CA ALA A 28 14.57 -24.18 -14.59
C ALA A 28 16.07 -23.87 -14.77
N GLY A 29 16.75 -23.48 -13.69
CA GLY A 29 18.16 -23.11 -13.68
C GLY A 29 18.47 -21.71 -13.13
N GLU A 30 17.44 -20.87 -12.89
CA GLU A 30 17.61 -19.58 -12.23
C GLU A 30 17.68 -19.76 -10.70
N SER A 31 18.75 -19.24 -10.10
CA SER A 31 18.86 -19.07 -8.64
C SER A 31 17.69 -18.20 -8.17
N ALA A 32 16.93 -18.68 -7.18
CA ALA A 32 15.72 -18.06 -6.60
C ALA A 32 15.99 -16.71 -5.90
N SER A 33 16.44 -15.72 -6.65
CA SER A 33 16.57 -14.32 -6.26
C SER A 33 15.43 -13.50 -6.89
N ALA A 34 14.22 -14.06 -6.94
CA ALA A 34 13.04 -13.27 -7.20
C ALA A 34 12.87 -12.27 -6.04
N ALA A 35 12.73 -10.97 -6.33
CA ALA A 35 12.38 -9.99 -5.31
C ALA A 35 11.12 -10.49 -4.56
N LYS A 36 11.31 -10.98 -3.33
CA LYS A 36 10.24 -11.58 -2.52
C LYS A 36 9.15 -10.51 -2.37
N SER A 37 7.93 -10.79 -2.84
CA SER A 37 6.77 -9.93 -2.52
C SER A 37 6.61 -9.95 -1.00
N LEU A 38 6.30 -8.80 -0.43
CA LEU A 38 5.97 -8.72 0.98
C LEU A 38 4.67 -9.52 1.20
N THR A 39 4.66 -10.39 2.21
CA THR A 39 3.45 -11.14 2.59
C THR A 39 2.71 -10.41 3.70
N LEU A 40 1.39 -10.26 3.58
CA LEU A 40 0.51 -9.78 4.64
C LEU A 40 -0.12 -10.97 5.36
N VAL A 41 0.01 -11.04 6.67
CA VAL A 41 -0.60 -12.10 7.49
C VAL A 41 -1.80 -11.48 8.22
N LEU A 42 -3.01 -11.73 7.72
CA LEU A 42 -4.26 -11.14 8.20
C LEU A 42 -4.87 -12.03 9.30
N LEU A 43 -4.88 -11.55 10.54
CA LEU A 43 -5.37 -12.30 11.70
C LEU A 43 -6.70 -11.75 12.19
N HIS A 44 -7.74 -12.59 12.10
CA HIS A 44 -9.11 -12.16 12.36
C HIS A 44 -9.39 -11.95 13.85
N GLN A 45 -10.32 -11.05 14.14
CA GLN A 45 -10.84 -10.83 15.50
C GLN A 45 -11.74 -11.97 15.98
N TRP A 46 -11.97 -12.04 17.28
CA TRP A 46 -13.02 -12.86 17.88
C TRP A 46 -14.40 -12.21 17.65
N PRO A 47 -15.47 -12.97 17.36
CA PRO A 47 -15.54 -14.41 17.08
C PRO A 47 -15.65 -14.71 15.57
N LEU A 48 -14.99 -13.89 14.72
CA LEU A 48 -15.05 -14.02 13.26
C LEU A 48 -14.08 -15.10 12.74
N THR A 49 -13.81 -15.08 11.44
CA THR A 49 -12.92 -15.99 10.71
C THR A 49 -12.07 -15.20 9.72
N SER A 50 -11.16 -15.86 9.00
CA SER A 50 -10.37 -15.25 7.92
C SER A 50 -11.23 -14.50 6.89
N ARG A 51 -12.50 -14.89 6.74
CA ARG A 51 -13.45 -14.30 5.78
C ARG A 51 -13.87 -12.87 6.10
N MET A 52 -13.58 -12.36 7.30
CA MET A 52 -13.82 -10.94 7.59
C MET A 52 -13.03 -10.01 6.66
N TYR A 53 -11.97 -10.52 6.03
CA TYR A 53 -11.12 -9.79 5.09
C TYR A 53 -11.53 -9.96 3.61
N ASP A 54 -12.63 -10.66 3.30
CA ASP A 54 -13.08 -10.90 1.92
C ASP A 54 -13.18 -9.58 1.10
N SER A 55 -13.57 -8.47 1.75
CA SER A 55 -13.68 -7.15 1.12
C SER A 55 -12.33 -6.49 0.77
N ILE A 56 -11.24 -6.85 1.44
CA ILE A 56 -9.92 -6.23 1.25
C ILE A 56 -8.91 -7.14 0.57
N ILE A 57 -9.10 -8.47 0.61
CA ILE A 57 -8.14 -9.44 0.06
C ILE A 57 -7.88 -9.18 -1.43
N LEU A 58 -8.91 -8.92 -2.23
CA LEU A 58 -8.74 -8.68 -3.66
C LEU A 58 -7.95 -7.39 -3.94
N GLY A 59 -8.24 -6.33 -3.19
CA GLY A 59 -7.48 -5.07 -3.28
C GLY A 59 -6.01 -5.26 -2.90
N LEU A 60 -5.75 -5.95 -1.79
CA LEU A 60 -4.37 -6.19 -1.34
C LEU A 60 -3.61 -7.15 -2.28
N CYS A 61 -4.23 -8.25 -2.68
CA CYS A 61 -3.60 -9.29 -3.48
C CYS A 61 -3.53 -8.92 -4.96
N GLU A 62 -4.67 -8.83 -5.65
CA GLU A 62 -4.71 -8.66 -7.11
C GLU A 62 -4.39 -7.23 -7.55
N THR A 63 -4.86 -6.22 -6.81
CA THR A 63 -4.62 -4.82 -7.19
C THR A 63 -3.24 -4.32 -6.74
N HIS A 64 -2.73 -4.78 -5.60
CA HIS A 64 -1.49 -4.27 -5.00
C HIS A 64 -0.34 -5.27 -4.94
N GLY A 65 -0.55 -6.52 -5.37
CA GLY A 65 0.51 -7.50 -5.56
C GLY A 65 1.08 -8.09 -4.27
N TYR A 66 0.40 -7.93 -3.13
CA TYR A 66 0.80 -8.58 -1.88
C TYR A 66 0.46 -10.07 -1.91
N ASN A 67 1.37 -10.88 -1.37
CA ASN A 67 0.98 -12.21 -0.91
C ASN A 67 0.10 -12.06 0.33
N VAL A 68 -0.95 -12.86 0.49
CA VAL A 68 -1.85 -12.77 1.65
C VAL A 68 -2.05 -14.13 2.29
N ILE A 69 -1.69 -14.26 3.56
CA ILE A 69 -1.99 -15.42 4.40
C ILE A 69 -3.09 -15.01 5.38
N ALA A 70 -4.18 -15.78 5.44
CA ALA A 70 -5.28 -15.53 6.36
C ALA A 70 -5.68 -16.85 7.04
N PRO A 71 -5.13 -17.15 8.24
CA PRO A 71 -5.47 -18.35 8.99
C PRO A 71 -6.80 -18.22 9.71
N ASP A 72 -7.50 -19.34 9.88
CA ASP A 72 -8.60 -19.47 10.83
C ASP A 72 -8.04 -19.92 12.18
N ARG A 73 -8.31 -19.16 13.25
CA ARG A 73 -7.99 -19.54 14.64
C ARG A 73 -8.64 -20.88 14.97
N ARG A 74 -7.98 -21.70 15.79
CA ARG A 74 -8.57 -22.94 16.33
C ARG A 74 -10.00 -22.74 16.82
N GLY A 75 -10.91 -23.61 16.38
CA GLY A 75 -12.35 -23.57 16.71
C GLY A 75 -13.16 -22.49 15.99
N PHE A 76 -12.55 -21.73 15.08
CA PHE A 76 -13.25 -20.79 14.21
C PHE A 76 -13.12 -21.24 12.75
N GLY A 77 -14.13 -20.93 11.95
CA GLY A 77 -14.14 -21.21 10.51
C GLY A 77 -13.96 -22.70 10.24
N LYS A 78 -12.87 -23.06 9.57
CA LYS A 78 -12.59 -24.46 9.19
C LYS A 78 -11.51 -25.15 10.04
N SER A 79 -11.08 -24.51 11.12
CA SER A 79 -10.07 -25.01 12.05
C SER A 79 -10.70 -25.78 13.21
N GLU A 80 -10.07 -26.88 13.60
CA GLU A 80 -10.46 -27.62 14.80
C GLU A 80 -10.13 -26.82 16.07
N TRP A 81 -10.91 -27.00 17.15
CA TRP A 81 -10.62 -26.37 18.44
C TRP A 81 -9.49 -27.06 19.21
N SER A 82 -9.46 -28.40 19.17
CA SER A 82 -8.54 -29.22 19.96
C SER A 82 -8.08 -30.44 19.18
N GLY A 83 -6.80 -30.75 19.30
CA GLY A 83 -6.18 -31.92 18.71
C GLY A 83 -6.17 -33.16 19.63
N PRO A 84 -5.74 -34.32 19.12
CA PRO A 84 -5.76 -35.56 19.88
C PRO A 84 -4.62 -35.71 20.90
N ARG A 85 -3.59 -34.84 20.86
CA ARG A 85 -2.34 -35.06 21.62
C ARG A 85 -2.34 -34.44 23.01
N SER A 86 -3.18 -33.43 23.27
CA SER A 86 -3.22 -32.74 24.56
C SER A 86 -4.60 -32.14 24.83
N THR A 87 -4.99 -32.13 26.10
CA THR A 87 -6.19 -31.43 26.58
C THR A 87 -5.85 -30.23 27.46
N ALA A 88 -4.61 -29.75 27.39
CA ALA A 88 -4.17 -28.59 28.15
C ALA A 88 -5.03 -27.36 27.80
N PRO A 89 -5.21 -26.41 28.74
CA PRO A 89 -5.85 -25.14 28.44
C PRO A 89 -5.12 -24.41 27.31
N ILE A 90 -5.88 -23.74 26.45
CA ILE A 90 -5.36 -22.90 25.38
C ILE A 90 -5.48 -21.45 25.83
N GLY A 91 -4.34 -20.76 25.95
CA GLY A 91 -4.25 -19.32 26.15
C GLY A 91 -3.60 -18.60 24.97
N TYR A 92 -3.23 -17.34 25.14
CA TYR A 92 -2.54 -16.59 24.07
C TYR A 92 -1.24 -17.26 23.63
N LYS A 93 -0.54 -17.94 24.55
CA LYS A 93 0.72 -18.62 24.26
C LYS A 93 0.54 -19.71 23.22
N GLU A 94 -0.44 -20.60 23.43
CA GLU A 94 -0.74 -21.69 22.50
C GLU A 94 -1.26 -21.15 21.17
N LEU A 95 -2.06 -20.08 21.18
CA LEU A 95 -2.52 -19.44 19.94
C LEU A 95 -1.36 -18.78 19.16
N GLY A 96 -0.41 -18.16 19.85
CA GLY A 96 0.82 -17.63 19.25
C GLY A 96 1.71 -18.74 18.67
N GLN A 97 1.77 -19.90 19.32
CA GLN A 97 2.49 -21.09 18.84
C GLN A 97 1.85 -21.70 17.58
N ASP A 98 0.52 -21.72 17.48
CA ASP A 98 -0.17 -22.14 16.27
C ASP A 98 0.22 -21.26 15.08
N LEU A 99 0.25 -19.94 15.32
CA LEU A 99 0.58 -18.95 14.30
C LEU A 99 2.05 -19.05 13.87
N SER A 100 2.99 -19.11 14.81
CA SER A 100 4.40 -19.26 14.46
C SER A 100 4.68 -20.59 13.78
N GLY A 101 4.07 -21.69 14.25
CA GLY A 101 4.19 -23.01 13.62
C GLY A 101 3.68 -23.04 12.18
N LEU A 102 2.58 -22.33 11.89
CA LEU A 102 2.10 -22.15 10.52
C LEU A 102 3.13 -21.42 9.65
N LEU A 103 3.66 -20.29 10.14
CA LEU A 103 4.61 -19.46 9.40
C LEU A 103 5.96 -20.16 9.18
N GLU A 104 6.44 -20.92 10.16
CA GLU A 104 7.65 -21.75 10.07
C GLU A 104 7.48 -22.90 9.07
N LYS A 105 6.26 -23.44 8.91
CA LYS A 105 5.95 -24.46 7.90
C LYS A 105 5.88 -23.87 6.49
N ILE A 106 5.19 -22.75 6.31
CA ILE A 106 4.97 -22.15 4.98
C ILE A 106 6.24 -21.43 4.50
N GLN A 107 6.97 -20.82 5.42
CA GLN A 107 8.11 -19.94 5.18
C GLN A 107 7.84 -18.86 4.12
N PRO A 108 6.89 -17.95 4.35
CA PRO A 108 6.47 -16.97 3.33
C PRO A 108 7.50 -15.89 2.99
N GLY A 109 8.70 -15.95 3.59
CA GLY A 109 9.70 -14.90 3.49
C GLY A 109 9.33 -13.68 4.34
N PRO A 110 9.77 -12.47 3.97
CA PRO A 110 9.42 -11.25 4.70
C PRO A 110 7.91 -11.02 4.74
N PHE A 111 7.36 -10.77 5.93
CA PHE A 111 5.93 -10.54 6.11
C PHE A 111 5.60 -9.43 7.10
N VAL A 112 4.37 -8.90 7.06
CA VAL A 112 3.82 -7.95 8.03
C VAL A 112 2.57 -8.57 8.65
N PHE A 113 2.45 -8.50 9.97
CA PHE A 113 1.20 -8.87 10.64
C PHE A 113 0.16 -7.75 10.51
N VAL A 114 -1.06 -8.12 10.12
CA VAL A 114 -2.25 -7.27 10.17
C VAL A 114 -3.23 -7.97 11.11
N ALA A 115 -3.21 -7.59 12.38
CA ALA A 115 -3.95 -8.27 13.44
C ALA A 115 -5.11 -7.41 13.95
N SER A 116 -6.27 -8.00 14.16
CA SER A 116 -7.46 -7.30 14.68
C SER A 116 -7.91 -7.81 16.05
N SER A 117 -8.19 -6.89 16.98
CA SER A 117 -8.73 -7.19 18.33
C SER A 117 -7.90 -8.25 19.07
N MET A 118 -8.53 -9.32 19.57
CA MET A 118 -7.87 -10.45 20.24
C MET A 118 -6.60 -10.93 19.53
N SER A 119 -6.58 -11.00 18.20
CA SER A 119 -5.43 -11.55 17.48
C SER A 119 -4.14 -10.72 17.59
N THR A 120 -4.21 -9.50 18.12
CA THR A 120 -2.99 -8.73 18.42
C THR A 120 -2.16 -9.41 19.51
N GLY A 121 -2.79 -10.10 20.46
CA GLY A 121 -2.10 -10.97 21.44
C GLY A 121 -1.43 -12.18 20.80
N GLU A 122 -2.03 -12.75 19.76
CA GLU A 122 -1.47 -13.89 19.02
C GLU A 122 -0.24 -13.46 18.23
N ALA A 123 -0.32 -12.32 17.52
CA ALA A 123 0.81 -11.74 16.81
C ALA A 123 1.95 -11.36 17.77
N LEU A 124 1.60 -10.79 18.93
CA LEU A 124 2.56 -10.43 19.98
C LEU A 124 3.32 -11.65 20.47
N LEU A 125 2.61 -12.72 20.87
CA LEU A 125 3.26 -13.90 21.44
C LEU A 125 4.01 -14.70 20.37
N ALA A 126 3.47 -14.80 19.15
CA ALA A 126 4.22 -15.37 18.03
C ALA A 126 5.55 -14.65 17.79
N TYR A 127 5.58 -13.33 17.90
CA TYR A 127 6.82 -12.54 17.77
C TYR A 127 7.76 -12.74 18.97
N LEU A 128 7.25 -12.72 20.20
CA LEU A 128 8.10 -12.86 21.39
C LEU A 128 8.73 -14.25 21.52
N ASP A 129 8.06 -15.30 21.03
CA ASP A 129 8.44 -16.69 21.28
C ASP A 129 9.06 -17.42 20.07
N SER A 130 8.93 -16.91 18.84
CA SER A 130 9.52 -17.54 17.65
C SER A 130 10.68 -16.74 17.05
N PRO A 131 11.91 -17.29 17.02
CA PRO A 131 13.04 -16.69 16.32
C PRO A 131 12.77 -16.48 14.82
N TYR A 132 12.07 -17.42 14.19
CA TYR A 132 11.69 -17.31 12.78
C TYR A 132 10.82 -16.08 12.52
N VAL A 133 9.84 -15.85 13.40
CA VAL A 133 8.95 -14.68 13.32
C VAL A 133 9.74 -13.39 13.55
N GLN A 134 10.64 -13.33 14.54
CA GLN A 134 11.46 -12.13 14.79
C GLN A 134 12.34 -11.76 13.59
N GLU A 135 12.94 -12.77 12.95
CA GLU A 135 13.79 -12.59 11.77
C GLU A 135 13.00 -12.08 10.55
N ASN A 136 11.83 -12.67 10.29
CA ASN A 136 11.10 -12.47 9.03
C ASN A 136 9.99 -11.41 9.10
N CYS A 137 9.44 -11.12 10.28
CA CYS A 137 8.41 -10.07 10.46
C CYS A 137 9.03 -8.69 10.20
N GLN A 138 8.54 -7.94 9.21
CA GLN A 138 9.04 -6.61 8.82
C GLN A 138 8.28 -5.46 9.47
N GLY A 139 7.16 -5.73 10.11
CA GLY A 139 6.31 -4.72 10.72
C GLY A 139 5.04 -5.32 11.30
N MET A 140 4.34 -4.52 12.07
CA MET A 140 3.04 -4.87 12.63
C MET A 140 2.03 -3.77 12.36
N LEU A 141 0.79 -4.16 12.09
CA LEU A 141 -0.37 -3.32 12.01
C LEU A 141 -1.47 -3.94 12.86
N TRP A 142 -1.86 -3.25 13.92
CA TRP A 142 -2.89 -3.70 14.86
C TRP A 142 -4.14 -2.84 14.70
N ILE A 143 -5.28 -3.49 14.53
CA ILE A 143 -6.58 -2.86 14.30
C ILE A 143 -7.47 -3.15 15.51
N SER A 144 -8.01 -2.10 16.14
CA SER A 144 -8.95 -2.21 17.26
C SER A 144 -8.43 -3.14 18.38
N THR A 145 -7.16 -2.99 18.77
CA THR A 145 -6.46 -3.95 19.65
C THR A 145 -7.16 -4.13 20.99
N SER A 146 -7.22 -5.36 21.51
CA SER A 146 -7.72 -5.63 22.87
C SER A 146 -6.63 -5.58 23.95
N LEU A 147 -5.39 -5.29 23.57
CA LEU A 147 -4.22 -5.26 24.44
C LEU A 147 -4.02 -3.89 25.08
N PRO A 148 -3.25 -3.80 26.19
CA PRO A 148 -2.55 -4.89 26.90
C PRO A 148 -3.48 -5.80 27.73
N TYR A 149 -4.59 -5.26 28.21
CA TYR A 149 -5.58 -5.99 28.98
C TYR A 149 -6.89 -5.18 29.00
N PRO A 150 -8.02 -5.69 28.46
CA PRO A 150 -9.26 -4.93 28.33
C PRO A 150 -10.14 -5.01 29.58
N THR A 151 -9.64 -5.61 30.65
CA THR A 151 -10.33 -5.72 31.94
C THR A 151 -9.67 -4.82 32.97
N ALA A 152 -10.48 -4.20 33.82
CA ALA A 152 -10.03 -3.33 34.89
C ALA A 152 -8.91 -3.98 35.73
N SER A 153 -7.79 -3.29 35.85
CA SER A 153 -6.64 -3.66 36.68
C SER A 153 -6.02 -2.41 37.31
N PRO A 154 -5.07 -2.54 38.26
CA PRO A 154 -4.36 -1.39 38.79
C PRO A 154 -3.67 -0.53 37.71
N GLU A 155 -3.16 -1.16 36.65
CA GLU A 155 -2.51 -0.51 35.51
C GLU A 155 -3.51 0.09 34.51
N ASN A 156 -4.75 -0.43 34.46
CA ASN A 156 -5.81 0.01 33.56
C ASN A 156 -7.16 0.16 34.27
N PRO A 157 -7.30 1.12 35.20
CA PRO A 157 -8.50 1.21 36.06
C PRO A 157 -9.76 1.65 35.32
N LYS A 158 -9.62 2.24 34.13
CA LYS A 158 -10.75 2.70 33.29
C LYS A 158 -11.37 1.60 32.43
N ALA A 159 -10.70 0.45 32.31
CA ALA A 159 -11.22 -0.66 31.53
C ALA A 159 -12.46 -1.29 32.17
N SER A 160 -13.20 -2.07 31.39
CA SER A 160 -14.43 -2.72 31.85
C SER A 160 -14.16 -3.67 33.03
N PRO A 161 -14.98 -3.68 34.08
CA PRO A 161 -14.82 -4.61 35.20
C PRO A 161 -15.05 -6.06 34.76
N GLN A 162 -14.42 -7.02 35.46
CA GLN A 162 -14.56 -8.45 35.16
C GLN A 162 -16.03 -8.92 35.13
N SER A 163 -16.90 -8.32 35.95
CA SER A 163 -18.33 -8.63 36.00
C SER A 163 -19.05 -8.36 34.68
N ALA A 164 -18.68 -7.32 33.94
CA ALA A 164 -19.28 -7.03 32.62
C ALA A 164 -18.96 -8.13 31.59
N TRP A 165 -17.74 -8.68 31.65
CA TRP A 165 -17.33 -9.82 30.83
C TRP A 165 -18.00 -11.13 31.26
N ASP A 166 -18.19 -11.32 32.56
CA ASP A 166 -18.91 -12.49 33.09
C ASP A 166 -20.41 -12.46 32.71
N GLU A 167 -21.03 -11.29 32.68
CA GLU A 167 -22.40 -11.08 32.16
C GLU A 167 -22.48 -11.39 30.67
N THR A 168 -21.49 -10.96 29.88
CA THR A 168 -21.37 -11.30 28.45
C THR A 168 -21.30 -12.82 28.27
N LEU A 169 -20.46 -13.49 29.04
CA LEU A 169 -20.34 -14.95 29.01
C LEU A 169 -21.65 -15.64 29.43
N GLN A 170 -22.34 -15.12 30.44
CA GLN A 170 -23.63 -15.63 30.88
C GLN A 170 -24.69 -15.47 29.79
N GLY A 171 -24.74 -14.33 29.10
CA GLY A 171 -25.62 -14.09 27.95
C GLY A 171 -25.42 -15.12 26.84
N ILE A 172 -24.16 -15.42 26.48
CA ILE A 172 -23.81 -16.44 25.49
C ILE A 172 -24.26 -17.85 25.91
N ARG A 173 -24.28 -18.15 27.22
CA ARG A 173 -24.68 -19.46 27.76
C ARG A 173 -26.18 -19.62 27.92
N GLN A 174 -26.90 -18.57 28.28
CA GLN A 174 -28.32 -18.63 28.61
C GLN A 174 -29.22 -18.43 27.39
N ASP A 175 -28.97 -17.38 26.61
CA ASP A 175 -29.79 -17.02 25.45
C ASP A 175 -28.87 -16.48 24.34
N ARG A 176 -28.09 -17.41 23.78
CA ARG A 176 -27.11 -17.10 22.74
C ARG A 176 -27.72 -16.32 21.57
N PRO A 177 -28.91 -16.68 21.03
CA PRO A 177 -29.44 -15.94 19.91
C PRO A 177 -29.80 -14.50 20.21
N ASN A 178 -30.46 -14.26 21.34
CA ASN A 178 -30.83 -12.92 21.76
C ASN A 178 -29.59 -12.09 22.13
N PHE A 179 -28.57 -12.71 22.74
CA PHE A 179 -27.30 -12.05 23.01
C PHE A 179 -26.61 -11.62 21.72
N VAL A 180 -26.46 -12.53 20.75
CA VAL A 180 -25.77 -12.26 19.49
C VAL A 180 -26.48 -11.15 18.68
N GLY A 181 -27.81 -11.18 18.61
CA GLY A 181 -28.59 -10.20 17.84
C GLY A 181 -28.61 -8.78 18.41
N ASN A 182 -28.28 -8.62 19.70
CA ASN A 182 -28.38 -7.33 20.42
C ASN A 182 -27.03 -6.79 20.90
N ALA A 183 -26.21 -7.62 21.57
CA ALA A 183 -25.00 -7.17 22.26
C ALA A 183 -23.89 -6.68 21.31
N PHE A 184 -23.82 -7.25 20.09
CA PHE A 184 -22.79 -6.89 19.12
C PHE A 184 -23.15 -5.72 18.21
N ARG A 185 -24.37 -5.18 18.28
CA ARG A 185 -24.78 -4.02 17.48
C ARG A 185 -23.92 -2.78 17.77
N GLY A 186 -23.59 -2.53 19.03
CA GLY A 186 -22.71 -1.44 19.45
C GLY A 186 -21.29 -1.56 18.89
N PRO A 187 -20.56 -2.67 19.15
CA PRO A 187 -19.23 -2.93 18.55
C PRO A 187 -19.21 -2.89 17.02
N LEU A 188 -20.32 -3.21 16.36
CA LEU A 188 -20.50 -3.09 14.90
C LEU A 188 -20.87 -1.67 14.43
N GLY A 189 -20.91 -0.67 15.32
CA GLY A 189 -21.23 0.72 15.00
C GLY A 189 -22.69 0.96 14.61
N VAL A 190 -23.61 0.03 14.89
CA VAL A 190 -25.02 0.17 14.50
C VAL A 190 -25.64 1.37 15.24
N GLY A 191 -26.10 2.35 14.46
CA GLY A 191 -26.61 3.62 14.98
C GLY A 191 -25.65 4.81 14.82
N THR A 192 -24.44 4.61 14.31
CA THR A 192 -23.49 5.68 13.93
C THR A 192 -23.33 5.80 12.42
N SER A 193 -22.61 6.83 11.97
CA SER A 193 -22.27 7.03 10.56
C SER A 193 -21.35 5.93 9.99
N GLY A 194 -20.65 5.20 10.86
CA GLY A 194 -19.82 4.02 10.54
C GLY A 194 -20.56 2.67 10.67
N SER A 195 -21.90 2.68 10.69
CA SER A 195 -22.70 1.46 10.84
C SER A 195 -22.52 0.47 9.70
N VAL A 196 -22.46 -0.82 10.03
CA VAL A 196 -22.51 -1.92 9.05
C VAL A 196 -23.94 -2.18 8.57
N SER A 197 -24.07 -2.66 7.32
CA SER A 197 -25.37 -3.03 6.74
C SER A 197 -25.99 -4.27 7.41
N ASP A 198 -27.32 -4.43 7.32
CA ASP A 198 -28.02 -5.63 7.84
C ASP A 198 -27.46 -6.94 7.30
N LYS A 199 -26.96 -6.95 6.06
CA LYS A 199 -26.29 -8.13 5.47
C LYS A 199 -24.96 -8.45 6.15
N GLN A 200 -24.21 -7.43 6.55
CA GLN A 200 -22.96 -7.61 7.30
C GLN A 200 -23.24 -8.06 8.74
N ILE A 201 -24.32 -7.57 9.36
CA ILE A 201 -24.80 -8.08 10.66
C ILE A 201 -25.15 -9.56 10.52
N ALA A 202 -25.96 -9.94 9.53
CA ALA A 202 -26.32 -11.34 9.29
C ALA A 202 -25.08 -12.23 9.01
N PHE A 203 -24.08 -11.70 8.31
CA PHE A 203 -22.79 -12.40 8.12
C PHE A 203 -22.05 -12.62 9.45
N PHE A 204 -21.98 -11.60 10.31
CA PHE A 204 -21.39 -11.72 11.65
C PHE A 204 -22.13 -12.78 12.48
N GLU A 205 -23.46 -12.69 12.56
CA GLU A 205 -24.29 -13.62 13.33
C GLU A 205 -24.09 -15.05 12.84
N LYS A 206 -24.15 -15.26 11.53
CA LYS A 206 -23.91 -16.57 10.93
C LYS A 206 -22.53 -17.12 11.30
N THR A 207 -21.49 -16.30 11.18
CA THR A 207 -20.11 -16.70 11.50
C THR A 207 -19.97 -17.08 12.98
N PHE A 208 -20.63 -16.35 13.87
CA PHE A 208 -20.68 -16.66 15.30
C PHE A 208 -21.27 -18.07 15.55
N TYR A 209 -22.36 -18.43 14.88
CA TYR A 209 -23.02 -19.73 15.06
C TYR A 209 -22.26 -20.90 14.42
N GLU A 210 -21.46 -20.64 13.39
CA GLU A 210 -20.60 -21.65 12.76
C GLU A 210 -19.36 -21.99 13.61
N ALA A 211 -18.95 -21.08 14.51
CA ALA A 211 -17.81 -21.30 15.39
C ALA A 211 -18.09 -22.36 16.46
N ASP A 212 -17.03 -23.05 16.90
CA ASP A 212 -17.12 -24.03 17.98
C ASP A 212 -17.58 -23.33 19.28
N PRO A 213 -18.64 -23.83 19.94
CA PRO A 213 -19.22 -23.16 21.11
C PRO A 213 -18.28 -23.10 22.31
N VAL A 214 -17.37 -24.07 22.44
CA VAL A 214 -16.34 -24.12 23.48
C VAL A 214 -15.23 -23.12 23.14
N ALA A 215 -14.84 -23.02 21.88
CA ALA A 215 -13.87 -22.04 21.41
C ALA A 215 -14.34 -20.60 21.65
N VAL A 216 -15.59 -20.29 21.31
CA VAL A 216 -16.20 -18.96 21.52
C VAL A 216 -16.05 -18.53 22.98
N GLU A 217 -16.48 -19.38 23.91
CA GLU A 217 -16.38 -19.09 25.34
C GLU A 217 -14.93 -19.01 25.83
N ARG A 218 -14.08 -19.97 25.44
CA ARG A 218 -12.71 -20.02 25.95
C ARG A 218 -11.89 -18.84 25.44
N CYS A 219 -12.03 -18.47 24.17
CA CYS A 219 -11.38 -17.29 23.63
C CYS A 219 -11.89 -16.01 24.31
N LEU A 220 -13.19 -15.89 24.63
CA LEU A 220 -13.70 -14.78 25.45
C LEU A 220 -12.95 -14.69 26.79
N LYS A 221 -12.73 -15.82 27.46
CA LYS A 221 -11.94 -15.86 28.69
C LYS A 221 -10.47 -15.50 28.47
N VAL A 222 -9.85 -15.94 27.39
CA VAL A 222 -8.45 -15.62 27.06
C VAL A 222 -8.28 -14.10 26.97
N TRP A 223 -9.02 -13.42 26.09
CA TRP A 223 -8.80 -11.99 25.88
C TRP A 223 -9.30 -11.10 27.02
N THR A 224 -10.20 -11.59 27.89
CA THR A 224 -10.69 -10.84 29.06
C THR A 224 -9.98 -11.17 30.37
N ARG A 225 -9.17 -12.24 30.46
CA ARG A 225 -8.55 -12.69 31.74
C ARG A 225 -7.04 -12.82 31.69
N GLU A 226 -6.43 -12.89 30.52
CA GLU A 226 -4.98 -12.89 30.40
C GLU A 226 -4.45 -11.46 30.29
N ASN A 227 -3.69 -11.03 31.29
CA ASN A 227 -3.04 -9.73 31.33
C ASN A 227 -1.68 -9.81 30.62
N LEU A 228 -1.51 -9.00 29.56
CA LEU A 228 -0.30 -8.98 28.73
C LEU A 228 0.52 -7.69 28.85
N PHE A 229 0.40 -6.94 29.96
CA PHE A 229 1.21 -5.73 30.18
C PHE A 229 2.72 -6.03 30.15
N GLY A 230 3.15 -7.15 30.74
CA GLY A 230 4.55 -7.56 30.74
C GLY A 230 5.08 -7.86 29.34
N GLU A 231 4.28 -8.56 28.53
CA GLU A 231 4.59 -8.96 27.17
C GLU A 231 4.62 -7.75 26.23
N VAL A 232 3.66 -6.82 26.34
CA VAL A 232 3.68 -5.56 25.58
C VAL A 232 4.91 -4.71 25.94
N THR A 233 5.27 -4.64 27.23
CA THR A 233 6.47 -3.93 27.67
C THR A 233 7.74 -4.56 27.09
N ARG A 234 7.87 -5.89 27.18
CA ARG A 234 9.01 -6.63 26.60
C ARG A 234 9.07 -6.44 25.09
N PHE A 235 7.93 -6.45 24.41
CA PHE A 235 7.85 -6.18 22.97
C PHE A 235 8.35 -4.78 22.63
N GLY A 236 7.94 -3.76 23.39
CA GLY A 236 8.42 -2.38 23.21
C GLY A 236 9.93 -2.21 23.38
N GLN A 237 10.59 -3.09 24.14
CA GLN A 237 12.05 -3.06 24.32
C GLN A 237 12.82 -3.65 23.14
N ILE A 238 12.22 -4.57 22.38
CA ILE A 238 12.91 -5.36 21.35
C ILE A 238 12.39 -5.10 19.93
N PHE A 239 11.19 -4.54 19.78
CA PHE A 239 10.61 -4.26 18.48
C PHE A 239 11.08 -2.90 17.98
N ASN A 240 11.85 -2.90 16.89
CA ASN A 240 12.45 -1.71 16.28
C ASN A 240 12.04 -1.52 14.81
N LYS A 241 10.93 -2.16 14.41
CA LYS A 241 10.39 -2.14 13.06
C LYS A 241 9.12 -1.26 13.04
N PRO A 242 8.58 -0.88 11.87
CA PRO A 242 7.34 -0.14 11.79
C PRO A 242 6.19 -0.84 12.53
N PHE A 243 5.59 -0.13 13.48
CA PHE A 243 4.36 -0.51 14.16
C PHE A 243 3.22 0.52 14.01
N LEU A 244 2.13 0.14 13.35
CA LEU A 244 0.92 0.96 13.20
C LEU A 244 -0.22 0.40 14.05
N LEU A 245 -0.92 1.29 14.72
CA LEU A 245 -2.17 1.05 15.41
C LEU A 245 -3.27 1.83 14.67
N ILE A 246 -4.38 1.17 14.37
CA ILE A 246 -5.59 1.80 13.83
C ILE A 246 -6.73 1.45 14.78
N HIS A 247 -7.45 2.44 15.30
CA HIS A 247 -8.52 2.21 16.26
C HIS A 247 -9.75 3.07 15.95
N GLY A 248 -10.94 2.54 16.24
CA GLY A 248 -12.18 3.29 16.10
C GLY A 248 -12.40 4.26 17.28
N GLY A 249 -12.69 5.52 16.99
CA GLY A 249 -13.02 6.51 18.02
C GLY A 249 -14.36 6.23 18.71
N GLY A 250 -15.29 5.59 18.01
CA GLY A 250 -16.59 5.13 18.52
C GLY A 250 -16.60 3.68 19.01
N ASP A 251 -15.44 3.08 19.28
CA ASP A 251 -15.34 1.70 19.75
C ASP A 251 -15.86 1.56 21.19
N GLY A 252 -17.14 1.19 21.32
CA GLY A 252 -17.79 0.91 22.60
C GLY A 252 -17.47 -0.49 23.17
N GLY A 253 -16.74 -1.34 22.44
CA GLY A 253 -16.33 -2.66 22.91
C GLY A 253 -15.03 -2.60 23.69
N VAL A 254 -13.99 -2.07 23.05
CA VAL A 254 -12.68 -1.84 23.68
C VAL A 254 -12.21 -0.44 23.28
N PRO A 255 -12.50 0.60 24.09
CA PRO A 255 -12.11 1.97 23.78
C PRO A 255 -10.60 2.14 23.59
N ALA A 256 -10.20 3.05 22.70
CA ALA A 256 -8.78 3.29 22.38
C ALA A 256 -7.95 3.72 23.61
N GLU A 257 -8.54 4.53 24.50
CA GLU A 257 -7.87 5.05 25.71
C GLU A 257 -7.44 3.96 26.71
N VAL A 258 -8.14 2.83 26.72
CA VAL A 258 -7.84 1.67 27.60
C VAL A 258 -7.10 0.56 26.86
N SER A 259 -6.71 0.79 25.60
CA SER A 259 -6.09 -0.23 24.75
C SER A 259 -4.99 0.33 23.85
N ALA A 260 -5.29 0.76 22.62
CA ALA A 260 -4.32 1.21 21.64
C ALA A 260 -3.43 2.35 22.14
N GLU A 261 -3.96 3.30 22.92
CA GLU A 261 -3.14 4.36 23.51
C GLU A 261 -2.13 3.83 24.53
N LEU A 262 -2.50 2.80 25.31
CA LEU A 262 -1.59 2.16 26.26
C LEU A 262 -0.47 1.40 25.53
N VAL A 263 -0.81 0.72 24.43
CA VAL A 263 0.18 0.07 23.56
C VAL A 263 1.10 1.10 22.93
N GLN A 264 0.56 2.21 22.39
CA GLN A 264 1.35 3.28 21.80
C GLN A 264 2.35 3.88 22.79
N LYS A 265 1.91 4.12 24.03
CA LYS A 265 2.77 4.63 25.11
C LYS A 265 3.89 3.64 25.48
N SER A 266 3.62 2.34 25.34
CA SER A 266 4.55 1.27 25.75
C SER A 266 5.56 0.87 24.66
N VAL A 267 5.28 1.18 23.39
CA VAL A 267 6.11 0.75 22.26
C VAL A 267 6.68 1.96 21.50
N PRO A 268 7.99 2.26 21.65
CA PRO A 268 8.63 3.38 20.98
C PRO A 268 8.43 3.36 19.46
N GLY A 269 8.05 4.50 18.90
CA GLY A 269 7.84 4.65 17.45
C GLY A 269 6.51 4.10 16.93
N ALA A 270 5.65 3.56 17.78
CA ALA A 270 4.29 3.18 17.41
C ALA A 270 3.48 4.39 16.96
N LYS A 271 2.86 4.31 15.78
CA LYS A 271 1.93 5.32 15.26
C LYS A 271 0.50 4.88 15.54
N LEU A 272 -0.35 5.80 15.97
CA LEU A 272 -1.77 5.55 16.19
C LEU A 272 -2.60 6.43 15.26
N ILE A 273 -3.52 5.81 14.52
CA ILE A 273 -4.54 6.49 13.71
C ILE A 273 -5.89 6.18 14.32
N ILE A 274 -6.66 7.24 14.63
CA ILE A 274 -8.04 7.12 15.08
C ILE A 274 -8.98 7.33 13.88
N TYR A 275 -9.93 6.42 13.73
CA TYR A 275 -11.06 6.57 12.82
C TYR A 275 -12.22 7.10 13.66
N ASP A 276 -12.39 8.43 13.71
CA ASP A 276 -13.25 9.13 14.68
C ASP A 276 -14.63 8.50 14.89
N GLU A 277 -15.32 8.14 13.80
CA GLU A 277 -16.67 7.56 13.84
C GLU A 277 -16.71 6.01 13.78
N GLY A 278 -15.54 5.38 13.74
CA GLY A 278 -15.41 3.94 13.57
C GLY A 278 -15.73 3.16 14.85
N GLY A 279 -16.47 2.07 14.72
CA GLY A 279 -16.67 1.08 15.78
C GLY A 279 -15.49 0.10 15.91
N HIS A 280 -15.71 -1.03 16.58
CA HIS A 280 -14.68 -2.04 16.79
C HIS A 280 -14.28 -2.74 15.47
N VAL A 281 -15.25 -3.03 14.61
CA VAL A 281 -15.04 -3.85 13.41
C VAL A 281 -14.77 -3.00 12.16
N LEU A 282 -13.63 -2.31 12.17
CA LEU A 282 -13.28 -1.34 11.12
C LEU A 282 -13.19 -1.93 9.70
N VAL A 283 -12.77 -3.19 9.56
CA VAL A 283 -12.62 -3.84 8.25
C VAL A 283 -13.93 -3.88 7.45
N LEU A 284 -15.07 -3.98 8.13
CA LEU A 284 -16.38 -4.06 7.47
C LEU A 284 -16.90 -2.68 7.03
N ALA A 285 -16.61 -1.62 7.79
CA ALA A 285 -17.12 -0.28 7.54
C ALA A 285 -16.15 0.63 6.78
N TYR A 286 -14.84 0.37 6.87
CA TYR A 286 -13.77 1.23 6.36
C TYR A 286 -12.78 0.48 5.45
N ALA A 287 -13.25 -0.53 4.71
CA ALA A 287 -12.40 -1.39 3.88
C ALA A 287 -11.41 -0.61 2.97
N ASP A 288 -11.89 0.38 2.21
CA ASP A 288 -11.05 1.15 1.28
C ASP A 288 -9.99 1.98 2.01
N ARG A 289 -10.39 2.71 3.06
CA ARG A 289 -9.47 3.51 3.88
C ARG A 289 -8.41 2.61 4.54
N LEU A 290 -8.84 1.44 5.02
CA LEU A 290 -7.94 0.48 5.65
C LEU A 290 -6.92 -0.08 4.65
N VAL A 291 -7.35 -0.40 3.42
CA VAL A 291 -6.43 -0.81 2.35
C VAL A 291 -5.41 0.29 2.08
N ASP A 292 -5.84 1.54 1.98
CA ASP A 292 -4.93 2.66 1.75
C ASP A 292 -3.95 2.88 2.90
N ASP A 293 -4.39 2.77 4.15
CA ASP A 293 -3.51 2.92 5.32
C ASP A 293 -2.54 1.74 5.43
N ILE A 294 -2.97 0.50 5.15
CA ILE A 294 -2.08 -0.68 5.03
C ILE A 294 -0.99 -0.43 3.98
N ARG A 295 -1.34 0.13 2.81
CA ARG A 295 -0.39 0.41 1.72
C ARG A 295 0.57 1.55 2.05
N LYS A 296 0.09 2.62 2.68
CA LYS A 296 0.94 3.73 3.11
C LYS A 296 1.94 3.26 4.16
N TYR A 297 1.56 2.26 4.95
CA TYR A 297 2.41 1.64 5.96
C TYR A 297 3.39 0.60 5.44
N ASP A 298 3.46 0.38 4.11
CA ASP A 298 4.42 -0.54 3.51
C ASP A 298 5.86 -0.14 3.89
N TYR A 299 6.49 -0.99 4.70
CA TYR A 299 7.83 -0.91 5.27
C TYR A 299 8.91 -0.38 4.31
N ARG A 300 8.75 -0.64 3.01
CA ARG A 300 9.69 -0.15 1.99
C ARG A 300 9.64 1.37 1.83
N ARG A 301 8.48 2.01 1.90
CA ARG A 301 8.40 3.49 1.88
C ARG A 301 8.99 4.10 3.15
N ALA A 302 8.65 3.57 4.32
CA ALA A 302 9.14 4.08 5.60
C ALA A 302 10.67 3.98 5.77
N LYS A 303 11.33 2.99 5.16
CA LYS A 303 12.80 2.82 5.20
C LYS A 303 13.55 3.77 4.26
N TYR A 304 12.99 4.11 3.10
CA TYR A 304 13.65 4.97 2.10
C TYR A 304 13.20 6.43 2.15
N GLU A 305 12.19 6.74 2.96
CA GLU A 305 11.88 8.08 3.48
C GLU A 305 12.78 8.46 4.68
N ASP A 306 13.84 7.68 4.99
CA ASP A 306 14.86 8.06 5.96
C ASP A 306 15.54 9.37 5.51
N PRO A 307 15.46 10.45 6.30
CA PRO A 307 16.11 11.72 5.98
C PRO A 307 17.60 11.57 5.65
N THR A 308 18.29 10.61 6.27
CA THR A 308 19.70 10.31 6.02
C THR A 308 19.94 9.79 4.60
N VAL A 309 19.08 8.89 4.13
CA VAL A 309 19.18 8.31 2.78
C VAL A 309 18.93 9.39 1.73
N ILE A 310 17.88 10.19 1.91
CA ILE A 310 17.54 11.29 1.00
C ILE A 310 18.65 12.35 0.98
N ARG A 311 19.16 12.77 2.16
CA ARG A 311 20.30 13.72 2.25
C ARG A 311 21.55 13.21 1.55
N ASN A 312 21.88 11.92 1.74
CA ASN A 312 23.05 11.31 1.08
C ASN A 312 22.88 11.25 -0.44
N TRP A 313 21.67 11.00 -0.94
CA TRP A 313 21.39 11.03 -2.36
C TRP A 313 21.53 12.44 -2.96
N PHE A 314 21.00 13.47 -2.30
CA PHE A 314 21.21 14.86 -2.74
C PHE A 314 22.68 15.25 -2.79
N ARG A 315 23.48 14.83 -1.79
CA ARG A 315 24.94 15.01 -1.83
C ARG A 315 25.59 14.29 -3.01
N LEU A 316 25.11 13.11 -3.39
CA LEU A 316 25.61 12.40 -4.58
C LEU A 316 25.31 13.18 -5.87
N VAL A 317 24.10 13.75 -5.98
CA VAL A 317 23.70 14.60 -7.12
C VAL A 317 24.61 15.83 -7.21
N GLU A 318 24.76 16.56 -6.10
CA GLU A 318 25.61 17.75 -6.01
C GLU A 318 27.08 17.45 -6.38
N ASN A 319 27.65 16.40 -5.78
CA ASN A 319 29.02 15.97 -6.06
C ASN A 319 29.21 15.56 -7.53
N THR A 320 28.22 14.93 -8.14
CA THR A 320 28.26 14.51 -9.55
C THR A 320 28.24 15.73 -10.47
N ILE A 321 27.36 16.70 -10.21
CA ILE A 321 27.29 17.96 -10.96
C ILE A 321 28.64 18.69 -10.89
N ALA A 322 29.21 18.83 -9.69
CA ALA A 322 30.50 19.49 -9.48
C ALA A 322 31.65 18.75 -10.17
N LYS A 323 31.74 17.43 -10.02
CA LYS A 323 32.83 16.60 -10.57
C LYS A 323 32.92 16.66 -12.09
N TYR A 324 31.78 16.69 -12.78
CA TYR A 324 31.74 16.64 -14.24
C TYR A 324 31.41 18.00 -14.89
N GLY A 325 31.23 19.06 -14.10
CA GLY A 325 30.92 20.40 -14.59
C GLY A 325 29.59 20.46 -15.36
N ILE A 326 28.57 19.76 -14.84
CA ILE A 326 27.28 19.61 -15.51
C ILE A 326 26.51 20.93 -15.38
N ARG A 327 26.06 21.47 -16.51
CA ARG A 327 25.24 22.68 -16.55
C ARG A 327 23.77 22.33 -16.32
N SER A 328 22.99 23.29 -15.82
CA SER A 328 21.55 23.11 -15.59
C SER A 328 20.80 22.64 -16.85
N ASP A 329 21.11 23.18 -18.04
CA ASP A 329 20.51 22.74 -19.31
C ASP A 329 20.88 21.30 -19.74
N GLU A 330 21.81 20.66 -19.04
CA GLU A 330 22.27 19.28 -19.25
C GLU A 330 21.85 18.33 -18.11
N ILE A 331 21.00 18.77 -17.19
CA ILE A 331 20.38 17.94 -16.14
C ILE A 331 18.99 17.53 -16.62
N TYR A 332 18.81 16.23 -16.83
CA TYR A 332 17.58 15.64 -17.33
C TYR A 332 16.96 14.70 -16.30
N ASN A 333 15.65 14.64 -16.35
CA ASN A 333 14.84 13.67 -15.66
C ASN A 333 13.94 12.94 -16.66
N PHE A 334 13.75 11.63 -16.50
CA PHE A 334 12.80 10.88 -17.34
C PHE A 334 12.01 9.86 -16.53
N ASP A 335 10.86 9.48 -17.08
CA ASP A 335 9.94 8.51 -16.50
C ASP A 335 8.93 7.99 -17.52
N GLU A 336 8.18 6.95 -17.14
CA GLU A 336 7.15 6.29 -17.95
C GLU A 336 5.74 6.51 -17.38
N ALA A 337 4.78 6.84 -18.25
CA ALA A 337 3.37 6.97 -17.86
C ALA A 337 2.45 6.22 -18.83
N GLY A 338 1.53 5.43 -18.26
CA GLY A 338 0.45 4.79 -19.01
C GLY A 338 -0.77 5.71 -19.20
N PHE A 339 -1.36 5.64 -20.40
CA PHE A 339 -2.58 6.33 -20.80
C PHE A 339 -3.60 5.33 -21.32
N LEU A 340 -4.78 5.31 -20.69
CA LEU A 340 -5.95 4.58 -21.18
C LEU A 340 -6.65 5.39 -22.26
N MET A 341 -6.93 4.77 -23.39
CA MET A 341 -7.48 5.48 -24.55
C MET A 341 -8.92 6.01 -24.32
N ASP A 342 -9.76 5.31 -23.54
CA ASP A 342 -11.17 5.67 -23.30
C ASP A 342 -11.46 6.28 -21.92
N MET A 343 -10.44 6.64 -21.12
CA MET A 343 -10.65 7.13 -19.74
C MET A 343 -10.66 8.66 -19.65
N ILE A 344 -11.81 9.23 -19.25
CA ILE A 344 -11.88 10.58 -18.70
C ILE A 344 -11.26 10.51 -17.30
N ALA A 345 -10.28 11.37 -16.99
CA ALA A 345 -9.55 11.38 -15.71
C ALA A 345 -10.48 11.20 -14.50
N SER A 346 -9.99 10.54 -13.43
CA SER A 346 -10.72 10.14 -12.22
C SER A 346 -11.66 11.23 -11.68
N GLY A 347 -12.89 11.23 -12.19
CA GLY A 347 -14.00 12.05 -11.75
C GLY A 347 -14.81 11.28 -10.73
N MET A 348 -15.01 11.88 -9.57
CA MET A 348 -15.89 11.37 -8.52
C MET A 348 -17.28 11.06 -9.09
N VAL A 349 -17.68 9.79 -9.11
CA VAL A 349 -19.03 9.38 -9.52
C VAL A 349 -19.99 9.66 -8.36
N VAL A 350 -20.57 10.85 -8.34
CA VAL A 350 -21.68 11.18 -7.45
C VAL A 350 -22.96 10.59 -8.06
N THR A 351 -23.40 9.42 -7.57
CA THR A 351 -24.76 8.94 -7.88
C THR A 351 -25.76 9.66 -6.99
N GLY A 352 -26.20 10.85 -7.41
CA GLY A 352 -27.36 11.52 -6.84
C GLY A 352 -28.65 10.92 -7.39
N SER A 353 -29.50 10.40 -6.52
CA SER A 353 -30.86 9.99 -6.86
C SER A 353 -31.69 11.20 -7.30
N GLY A 354 -32.01 11.26 -8.60
CA GLY A 354 -33.15 11.97 -9.15
C GLY A 354 -32.94 13.44 -9.54
N ARG A 355 -32.56 13.71 -10.80
CA ARG A 355 -33.01 14.89 -11.57
C ARG A 355 -33.08 14.55 -13.08
N GLN A 356 -34.19 14.94 -13.71
CA GLN A 356 -34.37 14.94 -15.17
C GLN A 356 -33.42 15.95 -15.82
N GLY A 357 -32.51 15.49 -16.69
CA GLY A 357 -31.69 16.35 -17.54
C GLY A 357 -30.37 15.72 -17.99
N ARG A 358 -30.23 15.54 -19.31
CA ARG A 358 -29.09 15.03 -20.12
C ARG A 358 -28.66 13.57 -19.87
N PRO A 359 -28.61 12.72 -20.91
CA PRO A 359 -28.20 11.33 -20.76
C PRO A 359 -26.72 11.23 -20.36
N ASN A 360 -26.43 10.38 -19.36
CA ASN A 360 -25.07 10.00 -19.00
C ASN A 360 -24.45 9.17 -20.13
N SER A 361 -23.20 9.49 -20.48
CA SER A 361 -22.43 8.76 -21.48
C SER A 361 -22.11 7.35 -21.00
N VAL A 362 -22.60 6.36 -21.74
CA VAL A 362 -22.24 4.94 -21.60
C VAL A 362 -20.83 4.74 -22.18
N HIS A 363 -19.90 4.20 -21.39
CA HIS A 363 -18.51 3.94 -21.80
C HIS A 363 -18.40 2.66 -22.65
N PRO A 364 -17.94 2.72 -23.92
CA PRO A 364 -17.72 1.53 -24.74
C PRO A 364 -16.27 1.05 -24.70
N GLY A 365 -15.98 0.01 -23.91
CA GLY A 365 -15.23 -1.17 -24.34
C GLY A 365 -13.71 -1.16 -24.65
N ASN A 366 -13.03 -0.09 -25.07
CA ASN A 366 -11.60 -0.20 -25.46
C ASN A 366 -10.66 0.13 -24.30
N ARG A 367 -10.12 -0.91 -23.68
CA ARG A 367 -9.17 -0.81 -22.54
C ARG A 367 -7.70 -0.85 -22.97
N GLU A 368 -7.41 -0.46 -24.21
CA GLU A 368 -6.03 -0.46 -24.71
C GLU A 368 -5.20 0.64 -24.02
N TRP A 369 -4.00 0.26 -23.56
CA TRP A 369 -3.05 1.14 -22.86
C TRP A 369 -1.95 1.58 -23.83
N ILE A 370 -1.59 2.85 -23.78
CA ILE A 370 -0.41 3.41 -24.45
C ILE A 370 0.57 3.88 -23.39
N THR A 371 1.82 3.45 -23.50
CA THR A 371 2.91 3.86 -22.60
C THR A 371 3.65 5.03 -23.24
N VAL A 372 3.93 6.08 -22.47
CA VAL A 372 4.73 7.22 -22.91
C VAL A 372 5.94 7.36 -22.02
N ILE A 373 7.13 7.30 -22.62
CA ILE A 373 8.39 7.66 -21.95
C ILE A 373 8.67 9.12 -22.26
N GLN A 374 8.75 9.93 -21.21
CA GLN A 374 8.98 11.37 -21.30
C GLN A 374 10.27 11.76 -20.61
N ALA A 375 11.02 12.71 -21.19
CA ALA A 375 12.17 13.34 -20.56
C ALA A 375 12.06 14.87 -20.55
N ILE A 376 12.48 15.49 -19.46
CA ILE A 376 12.47 16.94 -19.24
C ILE A 376 13.81 17.38 -18.67
N ASN A 377 14.21 18.64 -18.88
CA ASN A 377 15.43 19.21 -18.29
C ASN A 377 15.14 20.29 -17.25
N ALA A 378 16.16 20.59 -16.45
CA ALA A 378 16.10 21.59 -15.38
C ALA A 378 15.80 23.03 -15.85
N GLU A 379 16.02 23.33 -17.14
CA GLU A 379 15.71 24.62 -17.77
C GLU A 379 14.32 24.62 -18.45
N GLY A 380 13.44 23.69 -18.09
CA GLY A 380 12.06 23.69 -18.54
C GLY A 380 11.82 23.15 -19.95
N GLN A 381 12.79 22.44 -20.54
CA GLN A 381 12.66 21.89 -21.88
C GLN A 381 12.17 20.44 -21.85
N ALA A 382 11.11 20.14 -22.60
CA ALA A 382 10.66 18.78 -22.86
C ALA A 382 11.36 18.17 -24.08
N ILE A 383 11.90 16.97 -23.92
CA ILE A 383 12.36 16.14 -25.03
C ILE A 383 11.13 15.58 -25.76
N PRO A 384 11.15 15.47 -27.10
CA PRO A 384 10.06 14.82 -27.82
C PRO A 384 9.74 13.42 -27.24
N PRO A 385 8.46 13.13 -26.94
CA PRO A 385 8.06 11.89 -26.28
C PRO A 385 8.38 10.66 -27.11
N PHE A 386 8.54 9.53 -26.42
CA PHE A 386 8.66 8.21 -27.01
C PHE A 386 7.43 7.39 -26.61
N ILE A 387 6.58 7.08 -27.59
CA ILE A 387 5.26 6.50 -27.37
C ILE A 387 5.28 5.03 -27.79
N ILE A 388 4.87 4.14 -26.88
CA ILE A 388 4.83 2.69 -27.10
C ILE A 388 3.36 2.27 -27.10
N GLY A 389 2.89 1.78 -28.24
CA GLY A 389 1.56 1.21 -28.37
C GLY A 389 1.61 -0.32 -28.52
N PRO A 390 0.55 -1.05 -28.12
CA PRO A 390 0.47 -2.48 -28.41
C PRO A 390 0.35 -2.71 -29.92
N GLY A 391 1.13 -3.66 -30.44
CA GLY A 391 1.06 -4.06 -31.85
C GLY A 391 2.38 -4.63 -32.39
N GLN A 392 2.28 -5.27 -33.56
CA GLN A 392 3.45 -5.80 -34.27
C GLN A 392 3.99 -4.87 -35.36
N TYR A 393 3.17 -3.93 -35.85
CA TYR A 393 3.51 -3.04 -36.96
C TYR A 393 2.95 -1.64 -36.75
N HIS A 394 3.66 -0.63 -37.26
CA HIS A 394 3.15 0.73 -37.38
C HIS A 394 2.16 0.83 -38.54
N LEU A 395 0.98 1.45 -38.29
CA LEU A 395 0.10 1.89 -39.36
C LEU A 395 0.39 3.35 -39.69
N ALA A 396 0.69 3.64 -40.97
CA ALA A 396 1.04 4.98 -41.42
C ALA A 396 -0.07 6.03 -41.17
N THR A 397 -1.33 5.58 -41.08
CA THR A 397 -2.50 6.39 -40.78
C THR A 397 -2.44 7.04 -39.39
N TRP A 398 -1.68 6.48 -38.45
CA TRP A 398 -1.54 7.04 -37.10
C TRP A 398 -0.84 8.41 -37.09
N TYR A 399 0.03 8.69 -38.06
CA TYR A 399 0.89 9.89 -38.03
C TYR A 399 0.94 10.69 -39.34
N ARG A 400 0.57 10.12 -40.50
CA ARG A 400 0.60 10.86 -41.77
C ARG A 400 -0.59 11.79 -41.98
N GLU A 401 -1.74 11.49 -41.41
CA GLU A 401 -2.99 12.23 -41.67
C GLU A 401 -3.27 13.34 -40.64
N ARG A 402 -2.48 13.42 -39.56
CA ARG A 402 -2.81 14.22 -38.36
C ARG A 402 -1.71 15.18 -37.89
N ASN A 403 -0.67 15.43 -38.70
CA ASN A 403 0.39 16.42 -38.46
C ASN A 403 1.17 16.25 -37.14
N LEU A 404 1.47 15.01 -36.71
CA LEU A 404 2.37 14.80 -35.58
C LEU A 404 3.79 15.29 -35.91
N PRO A 405 4.53 15.86 -34.95
CA PRO A 405 5.92 16.26 -35.18
C PRO A 405 6.79 15.07 -35.59
N GLY A 406 7.55 15.21 -36.67
CA GLY A 406 8.42 14.13 -37.19
C GLY A 406 9.59 13.75 -36.28
N ASN A 407 9.79 14.48 -35.18
CA ASN A 407 10.78 14.19 -34.15
C ASN A 407 10.20 13.43 -32.95
N TRP A 408 8.91 13.07 -32.95
CA TRP A 408 8.35 12.15 -31.96
C TRP A 408 8.67 10.71 -32.36
N ALA A 409 9.01 9.88 -31.38
CA ALA A 409 9.27 8.46 -31.63
C ALA A 409 8.03 7.66 -31.26
N ILE A 410 7.63 6.75 -32.15
CA ILE A 410 6.58 5.77 -31.89
C ILE A 410 7.23 4.41 -32.03
N ALA A 411 7.05 3.55 -31.04
CA ALA A 411 7.45 2.15 -31.04
C ALA A 411 6.23 1.26 -30.78
N THR A 412 6.37 -0.03 -31.06
CA THR A 412 5.35 -1.03 -30.74
C THR A 412 5.95 -2.22 -30.02
N SER A 413 5.23 -2.75 -29.02
CA SER A 413 5.57 -4.00 -28.34
C SER A 413 4.35 -4.90 -28.26
N GLU A 414 4.56 -6.21 -28.02
CA GLU A 414 3.45 -7.18 -27.97
C GLU A 414 2.45 -6.89 -26.85
N ASN A 415 2.92 -6.31 -25.74
CA ASN A 415 2.12 -6.01 -24.54
C ASN A 415 1.97 -4.51 -24.24
N GLY A 416 2.55 -3.62 -25.05
CA GLY A 416 2.54 -2.17 -24.82
C GLY A 416 3.51 -1.67 -23.74
N TRP A 417 4.34 -2.55 -23.16
CA TRP A 417 5.32 -2.22 -22.14
C TRP A 417 6.74 -2.08 -22.73
N THR A 418 7.61 -1.44 -21.96
CA THR A 418 9.05 -1.31 -22.25
C THR A 418 9.77 -2.64 -22.02
N ASP A 419 10.84 -2.88 -22.78
CA ASP A 419 11.80 -3.96 -22.55
C ASP A 419 13.23 -3.42 -22.70
N ASN A 420 14.25 -4.25 -22.47
CA ASN A 420 15.65 -3.82 -22.57
C ASN A 420 16.03 -3.26 -23.95
N LYS A 421 15.41 -3.75 -25.03
CA LYS A 421 15.68 -3.29 -26.40
C LYS A 421 15.02 -1.93 -26.64
N ILE A 422 13.76 -1.77 -26.26
CA ILE A 422 13.00 -0.52 -26.36
C ILE A 422 13.63 0.56 -25.47
N GLY A 423 14.09 0.21 -24.27
CA GLY A 423 14.83 1.13 -23.40
C GLY A 423 16.10 1.67 -24.04
N LEU A 424 16.86 0.84 -24.77
CA LEU A 424 18.04 1.28 -25.52
C LEU A 424 17.66 2.14 -26.74
N GLU A 425 16.57 1.83 -27.43
CA GLU A 425 16.05 2.65 -28.54
C GLU A 425 15.59 4.03 -28.06
N TRP A 426 14.90 4.08 -26.93
CA TRP A 426 14.55 5.31 -26.24
C TRP A 426 15.80 6.11 -25.87
N LEU A 427 16.84 5.48 -25.29
CA LEU A 427 18.07 6.18 -24.92
C LEU A 427 18.76 6.83 -26.13
N LYS A 428 18.78 6.14 -27.28
CA LYS A 428 19.30 6.68 -28.54
C LYS A 428 18.46 7.84 -29.07
N HIS A 429 17.14 7.78 -28.88
CA HIS A 429 16.22 8.86 -29.22
C HIS A 429 16.45 10.08 -28.32
N PHE A 430 16.49 9.88 -27.00
CA PHE A 430 16.85 10.89 -26.01
C PHE A 430 18.17 11.57 -26.35
N ASP A 431 19.23 10.78 -26.59
CA ASP A 431 20.55 11.30 -26.91
C ASP A 431 20.53 12.15 -28.18
N ARG A 432 19.84 11.70 -29.23
CA ARG A 432 19.68 12.45 -30.49
C ARG A 432 18.96 13.79 -30.27
N CYS A 433 17.91 13.81 -29.46
CA CYS A 433 17.11 15.01 -29.21
C CYS A 433 17.78 15.98 -28.23
N ALA A 434 18.46 15.47 -27.22
CA ALA A 434 19.17 16.27 -26.22
C ALA A 434 20.50 16.83 -26.76
N ASN A 435 21.13 16.16 -27.73
CA ASN A 435 22.42 16.58 -28.28
C ASN A 435 22.27 17.76 -29.25
N LYS A 436 22.44 18.99 -28.73
CA LYS A 436 22.44 20.25 -29.48
C LYS A 436 23.73 20.51 -30.28
N GLY A 437 24.47 19.48 -30.67
CA GLY A 437 25.71 19.59 -31.45
C GLY A 437 26.99 19.79 -30.61
N SER A 438 26.91 19.78 -29.28
CA SER A 438 28.06 19.89 -28.38
C SER A 438 28.54 18.50 -27.95
N LYS A 439 29.40 17.87 -28.76
CA LYS A 439 29.90 16.49 -28.54
C LYS A 439 30.77 16.29 -27.30
N ASN A 440 31.06 17.33 -26.51
CA ASN A 440 32.06 17.26 -25.45
C ASN A 440 31.55 17.54 -24.02
N ARG A 441 30.23 17.60 -23.79
CA ARG A 441 29.66 17.86 -22.46
C ARG A 441 29.07 16.60 -21.83
N TYR A 442 29.19 16.50 -20.51
CA TYR A 442 28.49 15.47 -19.74
C TYR A 442 27.05 15.88 -19.52
N ARG A 443 26.14 14.91 -19.62
CA ARG A 443 24.71 15.04 -19.30
C ARG A 443 24.40 14.20 -18.08
N LEU A 444 23.60 14.74 -17.17
CA LEU A 444 23.06 13.99 -16.04
C LEU A 444 21.66 13.52 -16.39
N LEU A 445 21.38 12.23 -16.20
CA LEU A 445 20.06 11.63 -16.38
C LEU A 445 19.62 11.00 -15.05
N ILE A 446 18.58 11.57 -14.44
CA ILE A 446 18.00 11.15 -13.16
C ILE A 446 16.69 10.42 -13.40
N PHE A 447 16.51 9.24 -12.83
CA PHE A 447 15.32 8.40 -13.04
C PHE A 447 15.13 7.38 -11.92
N ASP A 448 14.02 6.66 -11.93
CA ASP A 448 13.75 5.62 -10.94
C ASP A 448 14.57 4.34 -11.22
N GLY A 449 14.80 3.52 -10.20
CA GLY A 449 15.63 2.32 -10.34
C GLY A 449 14.94 1.12 -11.01
N HIS A 450 13.99 1.34 -11.93
CA HIS A 450 13.21 0.25 -12.51
C HIS A 450 14.08 -0.68 -13.39
N GLU A 451 13.81 -1.99 -13.32
CA GLU A 451 14.70 -3.08 -13.79
C GLU A 451 15.00 -3.03 -15.30
N SER A 452 14.12 -2.40 -16.10
CA SER A 452 14.22 -2.20 -17.56
C SER A 452 15.36 -1.28 -18.02
N HIS A 453 15.99 -0.53 -17.11
CA HIS A 453 17.02 0.48 -17.45
C HIS A 453 18.45 0.06 -17.08
N HIS A 454 18.65 -1.17 -16.61
CA HIS A 454 19.92 -1.70 -16.10
C HIS A 454 20.62 -2.68 -17.05
N SER A 455 20.29 -2.68 -18.36
CA SER A 455 20.98 -3.55 -19.31
C SER A 455 22.43 -3.10 -19.55
N VAL A 456 23.33 -4.05 -19.76
CA VAL A 456 24.76 -3.79 -20.04
C VAL A 456 24.94 -2.88 -21.26
N ASP A 457 24.08 -3.02 -22.27
CA ASP A 457 24.15 -2.21 -23.48
C ASP A 457 23.69 -0.77 -23.25
N PHE A 458 22.70 -0.56 -22.37
CA PHE A 458 22.26 0.77 -21.94
C PHE A 458 23.40 1.51 -21.23
N GLU A 459 24.02 0.88 -20.23
CA GLU A 459 25.16 1.48 -19.50
C GLU A 459 26.36 1.76 -20.41
N ARG A 460 26.66 0.83 -21.32
CA ARG A 460 27.75 1.00 -22.31
C ARG A 460 27.48 2.19 -23.23
N TYR A 461 26.24 2.36 -23.68
CA TYR A 461 25.84 3.50 -24.51
C TYR A 461 25.95 4.82 -23.74
N CYS A 462 25.47 4.87 -22.50
CA CYS A 462 25.60 6.03 -21.63
C CYS A 462 27.06 6.46 -21.46
N LYS A 463 27.94 5.51 -21.12
CA LYS A 463 29.37 5.76 -20.96
C LYS A 463 30.04 6.26 -22.24
N ALA A 464 29.71 5.67 -23.40
CA ALA A 464 30.27 6.07 -24.68
C ALA A 464 29.85 7.51 -25.09
N ASN A 465 28.66 7.96 -24.66
CA ASN A 465 28.07 9.24 -25.04
C ASN A 465 28.07 10.29 -23.92
N LYS A 466 28.88 10.08 -22.87
CA LYS A 466 29.04 11.00 -21.72
C LYS A 466 27.71 11.30 -21.01
N ILE A 467 26.83 10.30 -20.92
CA ILE A 467 25.59 10.36 -20.15
C ILE A 467 25.87 9.69 -18.80
N ILE A 468 25.71 10.43 -17.72
CA ILE A 468 25.84 9.96 -16.34
C ILE A 468 24.44 9.69 -15.83
N THR A 469 24.21 8.46 -15.36
CA THR A 469 22.93 8.02 -14.83
C THR A 469 22.97 8.04 -13.30
N LEU A 470 21.95 8.63 -12.66
CA LEU A 470 21.74 8.52 -11.22
C LEU A 470 20.32 8.03 -10.95
N CYS A 471 20.22 6.90 -10.26
CA CYS A 471 18.93 6.39 -9.81
C CYS A 471 18.53 7.08 -8.51
N MET A 472 17.24 7.39 -8.37
CA MET A 472 16.66 7.83 -7.11
C MET A 472 16.67 6.71 -6.06
N PRO A 473 16.62 7.03 -4.76
CA PRO A 473 16.34 6.03 -3.73
C PRO A 473 15.10 5.20 -4.08
N PRO A 474 15.11 3.89 -3.80
CA PRO A 474 13.93 3.06 -4.03
C PRO A 474 12.70 3.63 -3.32
N HIS A 475 11.53 3.54 -3.94
CA HIS A 475 10.25 3.97 -3.36
C HIS A 475 10.14 5.47 -2.99
N SER A 476 10.95 6.34 -3.60
CA SER A 476 10.90 7.80 -3.37
C SER A 476 10.39 8.61 -4.56
N SER A 477 9.85 7.99 -5.62
CA SER A 477 9.43 8.71 -6.83
C SER A 477 8.39 9.79 -6.53
N HIS A 478 7.43 9.53 -5.64
CA HIS A 478 6.42 10.52 -5.21
C HIS A 478 7.01 11.80 -4.57
N LEU A 479 8.28 11.78 -4.19
CA LEU A 479 9.01 12.90 -3.60
C LEU A 479 10.05 13.50 -4.55
N LEU A 480 10.80 12.64 -5.24
CA LEU A 480 12.04 13.00 -5.94
C LEU A 480 11.95 12.95 -7.46
N GLN A 481 10.84 12.47 -8.03
CA GLN A 481 10.64 12.30 -9.47
C GLN A 481 9.84 13.50 -10.05
N PRO A 482 10.48 14.51 -10.69
CA PRO A 482 9.79 15.67 -11.23
C PRO A 482 8.55 15.35 -12.07
N LEU A 483 8.64 14.34 -12.95
CA LEU A 483 7.52 13.96 -13.80
C LEU A 483 6.29 13.49 -13.00
N ASP A 484 6.49 12.72 -11.93
CA ASP A 484 5.44 12.25 -11.01
C ASP A 484 4.93 13.35 -10.07
N VAL A 485 5.84 14.23 -9.60
CA VAL A 485 5.51 15.31 -8.66
C VAL A 485 4.54 16.32 -9.29
N GLY A 486 4.48 16.44 -10.62
CA GLY A 486 3.48 17.31 -11.25
C GLY A 486 3.16 17.06 -12.71
N CYS A 487 4.16 16.93 -13.60
CA CYS A 487 3.93 16.99 -15.05
C CYS A 487 2.93 15.93 -15.55
N PHE A 488 3.06 14.68 -15.09
CA PHE A 488 2.15 13.61 -15.50
C PHE A 488 0.72 13.81 -15.00
N SER A 489 0.54 14.36 -13.80
CA SER A 489 -0.81 14.65 -13.28
C SER A 489 -1.55 15.66 -14.15
N VAL A 490 -0.88 16.76 -14.52
CA VAL A 490 -1.46 17.83 -15.34
C VAL A 490 -1.67 17.36 -16.78
N LEU A 491 -0.71 16.60 -17.34
CA LEU A 491 -0.83 16.00 -18.67
C LEU A 491 -2.02 15.04 -18.75
N LYS A 492 -2.19 14.14 -17.77
CA LYS A 492 -3.33 13.20 -17.72
C LYS A 492 -4.66 13.92 -17.60
N GLN A 493 -4.74 15.00 -16.81
CA GLN A 493 -5.94 15.83 -16.73
C GLN A 493 -6.26 16.53 -18.04
N ALA A 494 -5.26 17.10 -18.72
CA ALA A 494 -5.46 17.74 -20.02
C ALA A 494 -5.90 16.73 -21.08
N TYR A 495 -5.27 15.56 -21.12
CA TYR A 495 -5.67 14.47 -22.00
C TYR A 495 -7.11 14.02 -21.73
N GLY A 496 -7.50 13.85 -20.47
CA GLY A 496 -8.88 13.52 -20.10
C GLY A 496 -9.92 14.53 -20.62
N ARG A 497 -9.57 15.83 -20.65
CA ARG A 497 -10.44 16.87 -21.24
C ARG A 497 -10.56 16.76 -22.76
N GLU A 498 -9.48 16.40 -23.46
CA GLU A 498 -9.53 16.14 -24.90
C GLU A 498 -10.43 14.95 -25.22
N ILE A 499 -10.34 13.87 -24.42
CA ILE A 499 -11.22 12.70 -24.58
C ILE A 499 -12.68 13.04 -24.29
N GLU A 500 -12.95 13.83 -23.24
CA GLU A 500 -14.31 14.31 -22.95
C GLU A 500 -14.87 15.15 -24.12
N HIS A 501 -14.04 15.98 -24.75
CA HIS A 501 -14.43 16.76 -25.93
C HIS A 501 -14.81 15.86 -27.11
N LEU A 502 -14.00 14.84 -27.42
CA LEU A 502 -14.29 13.87 -28.48
C LEU A 502 -15.62 13.13 -28.24
N ILE A 503 -15.88 12.71 -26.99
CA ILE A 503 -17.13 12.06 -26.59
C ILE A 503 -18.33 13.00 -26.79
N ARG A 504 -18.21 14.28 -26.42
CA ARG A 504 -19.25 15.30 -26.66
C ARG A 504 -19.52 15.52 -28.16
N CYS A 505 -18.52 15.28 -29.02
CA CYS A 505 -18.65 15.30 -30.48
C CYS A 505 -19.18 13.98 -31.07
N SER A 506 -19.75 13.09 -30.25
CA SER A 506 -20.29 11.78 -30.66
C SER A 506 -19.25 10.77 -31.17
N ILE A 507 -17.97 10.95 -30.83
CA ILE A 507 -16.95 9.91 -31.00
C ILE A 507 -17.00 9.02 -29.76
N THR A 508 -17.65 7.86 -29.89
CA THR A 508 -17.93 6.95 -28.77
C THR A 508 -16.83 5.92 -28.51
N HIS A 509 -15.79 5.87 -29.35
CA HIS A 509 -14.66 4.95 -29.22
C HIS A 509 -13.38 5.65 -29.64
N VAL A 510 -12.39 5.73 -28.75
CA VAL A 510 -11.08 6.33 -29.03
C VAL A 510 -10.16 5.23 -29.54
N SER A 511 -9.72 5.34 -30.79
CA SER A 511 -8.66 4.49 -31.35
C SER A 511 -7.33 5.26 -31.43
N LYS A 512 -6.27 4.61 -31.95
CA LYS A 512 -4.96 5.26 -32.09
C LYS A 512 -5.03 6.52 -32.96
N THR A 513 -5.98 6.60 -33.90
CA THR A 513 -6.18 7.78 -34.76
C THR A 513 -6.70 9.00 -34.00
N GLU A 514 -7.44 8.79 -32.91
CA GLU A 514 -7.94 9.85 -32.03
C GLU A 514 -7.00 10.12 -30.86
N PHE A 515 -6.32 9.09 -30.36
CA PHE A 515 -5.35 9.20 -29.26
C PHE A 515 -4.23 10.19 -29.59
N PHE A 516 -3.54 10.02 -30.71
CA PHE A 516 -2.33 10.81 -31.00
C PHE A 516 -2.61 12.32 -31.10
N PRO A 517 -3.67 12.79 -31.79
CA PRO A 517 -4.04 14.21 -31.79
C PRO A 517 -4.41 14.75 -30.40
N ALA A 518 -5.21 13.98 -29.62
CA ALA A 518 -5.62 14.38 -28.28
C ALA A 518 -4.41 14.47 -27.33
N PHE A 519 -3.53 13.48 -27.37
CA PHE A 519 -2.30 13.48 -26.59
C PHE A 519 -1.37 14.63 -27.03
N TYR A 520 -1.24 14.90 -28.32
CA TYR A 520 -0.45 16.02 -28.82
C TYR A 520 -0.96 17.37 -28.30
N ALA A 521 -2.28 17.60 -28.35
CA ALA A 521 -2.88 18.82 -27.80
C ALA A 521 -2.63 18.95 -26.30
N ALA A 522 -2.84 17.88 -25.54
CA ALA A 522 -2.58 17.84 -24.10
C ALA A 522 -1.09 18.08 -23.78
N PHE A 523 -0.18 17.50 -24.56
CA PHE A 523 1.27 17.66 -24.40
C PHE A 523 1.69 19.12 -24.58
N GLN A 524 1.26 19.76 -25.68
CA GLN A 524 1.59 21.17 -25.96
C GLN A 524 1.03 22.11 -24.89
N ALA A 525 -0.15 21.81 -24.35
CA ALA A 525 -0.78 22.63 -23.32
C ALA A 525 -0.13 22.52 -21.94
N THR A 526 0.62 21.44 -21.65
CA THR A 526 1.03 21.09 -20.27
C THR A 526 2.53 20.96 -20.07
N MET A 527 3.30 20.56 -21.08
CA MET A 527 4.76 20.44 -21.01
C MET A 527 5.44 21.80 -21.28
N THR A 528 5.06 22.80 -20.48
CA THR A 528 5.59 24.18 -20.56
C THR A 528 6.80 24.36 -19.66
N GLU A 529 7.63 25.37 -19.96
CA GLU A 529 8.81 25.74 -19.16
C GLU A 529 8.45 25.99 -17.69
N GLU A 530 7.33 26.67 -17.45
CA GLU A 530 6.84 26.97 -16.11
C GLU A 530 6.48 25.71 -15.32
N ASN A 531 5.68 24.80 -15.91
CA ASN A 531 5.25 23.57 -15.26
C ASN A 531 6.45 22.66 -14.96
N ILE A 532 7.36 22.51 -15.94
CA ILE A 532 8.56 21.69 -15.78
C ILE A 532 9.45 22.28 -14.68
N GLY A 533 9.73 23.58 -14.71
CA GLY A 533 10.53 24.24 -13.67
C GLY A 533 9.90 24.12 -12.28
N ALA A 534 8.57 24.17 -12.17
CA ALA A 534 7.86 23.95 -10.90
C ALA A 534 8.05 22.54 -10.36
N THR A 535 8.08 21.52 -11.22
CA THR A 535 8.32 20.13 -10.78
C THR A 535 9.74 19.87 -10.31
N PHE A 536 10.76 20.43 -10.98
CA PHE A 536 12.15 20.37 -10.51
C PHE A 536 12.33 21.07 -9.17
N ARG A 537 11.67 22.22 -8.97
CA ARG A 537 11.60 22.87 -7.65
C ARG A 537 10.94 21.96 -6.63
N GLY A 538 9.77 21.39 -6.96
CA GLY A 538 8.99 20.51 -6.09
C GLY A 538 9.75 19.27 -5.62
N ALA A 539 10.60 18.70 -6.48
CA ALA A 539 11.48 17.57 -6.20
C ALA A 539 12.81 17.98 -5.50
N GLY A 540 13.02 19.27 -5.23
CA GLY A 540 14.22 19.78 -4.57
C GLY A 540 15.50 19.72 -5.44
N LEU A 541 15.38 19.53 -6.75
CA LEU A 541 16.54 19.37 -7.65
C LEU A 541 17.06 20.70 -8.19
N VAL A 542 16.19 21.70 -8.37
CA VAL A 542 16.56 23.03 -8.89
C VAL A 542 15.76 24.14 -8.19
N PRO A 543 16.39 24.97 -7.34
CA PRO A 543 17.74 24.77 -6.80
C PRO A 543 17.83 23.46 -6.02
N LEU A 544 19.05 22.93 -5.86
CA LEU A 544 19.28 21.76 -5.01
C LEU A 544 18.96 22.12 -3.56
N ASP A 545 17.82 21.65 -3.08
CA ASP A 545 17.30 21.92 -1.75
C ASP A 545 16.65 20.64 -1.17
N PRO A 546 17.42 19.85 -0.40
CA PRO A 546 16.89 18.67 0.28
C PRO A 546 15.77 19.01 1.26
N GLU A 547 15.79 20.20 1.89
CA GLU A 547 14.82 20.54 2.94
C GLU A 547 13.41 20.72 2.37
N ASN A 548 13.27 21.17 1.11
CA ASN A 548 11.97 21.22 0.44
C ASN A 548 11.29 19.85 0.32
N VAL A 549 12.07 18.77 0.31
CA VAL A 549 11.55 17.39 0.29
C VAL A 549 11.39 16.86 1.71
N LEU A 550 12.37 17.10 2.58
CA LEU A 550 12.39 16.57 3.95
C LEU A 550 11.31 17.20 4.83
N SER A 551 11.02 18.49 4.68
CA SER A 551 9.92 19.17 5.38
C SER A 551 8.56 18.51 5.13
N LYS A 552 8.31 18.01 3.91
CA LYS A 552 7.08 17.26 3.57
C LYS A 552 6.96 15.94 4.34
N LEU A 553 8.08 15.36 4.77
CA LEU A 553 8.12 14.18 5.64
C LEU A 553 7.85 14.54 7.10
N GLU A 554 8.17 15.77 7.51
CA GLU A 554 7.91 16.31 8.84
C GLU A 554 6.46 16.82 9.00
N ASP A 555 5.85 17.36 7.94
CA ASP A 555 4.43 17.75 7.94
C ASP A 555 3.50 16.53 8.03
N CYS A 556 3.92 15.36 7.52
CA CYS A 556 3.23 14.09 7.81
C CYS A 556 3.32 13.65 9.29
N LYS A 557 4.12 14.33 10.13
CA LYS A 557 4.14 14.16 11.59
C LYS A 557 3.23 15.15 12.32
N HIS A 558 2.63 16.14 11.65
CA HIS A 558 1.73 17.12 12.26
C HIS A 558 0.27 16.62 12.35
N CYS A 559 0.05 15.57 13.14
CA CYS A 559 -0.93 15.69 14.22
C CYS A 559 -0.20 16.41 15.35
N PRO A 560 -0.80 17.42 16.01
CA PRO A 560 -0.07 18.39 16.83
C PRO A 560 0.79 17.70 17.90
N SER A 561 2.11 17.90 17.84
CA SER A 561 3.04 17.46 18.87
C SER A 561 2.98 18.44 20.05
N ILE A 562 2.48 17.99 21.20
CA ILE A 562 2.63 18.68 22.48
C ILE A 562 4.01 18.34 23.04
N LEU A 563 5.04 19.06 22.60
CA LEU A 563 6.33 19.12 23.28
C LEU A 563 6.95 20.51 23.04
N ASP A 564 6.36 21.54 23.65
CA ASP A 564 7.15 22.72 24.05
C ASP A 564 7.52 22.55 25.53
N PRO A 565 8.80 22.72 25.92
CA PRO A 565 9.18 22.74 27.32
C PRO A 565 8.57 23.99 27.98
N VAL A 566 7.75 23.77 29.01
CA VAL A 566 7.34 24.82 29.94
C VAL A 566 8.61 25.39 30.56
N SER A 567 8.88 26.66 30.29
CA SER A 567 9.90 27.44 30.97
C SER A 567 9.55 27.55 32.45
N ASP A 568 10.42 27.06 33.32
CA ASP A 568 10.36 27.32 34.76
C ASP A 568 10.47 28.83 35.02
N GLN A 569 9.43 29.40 35.64
CA GLN A 569 9.51 30.61 36.46
C GLN A 569 9.03 30.23 37.86
N ASP A 570 9.99 29.86 38.71
CA ASP A 570 10.35 30.49 39.99
C ASP A 570 11.17 29.52 40.88
#